data_AF-A0A0F8YX05-F1
#
_entry.id   AF-A0A0F8YX05-F1
#
_cell.length_a   1.000
_cell.length_b   1.000
_cell.length_c   1.000
_cell.angle_alpha   90.00
_cell.angle_beta   90.00
_cell.angle_gamma   90.00
#
_symmetry.space_group_name_H-M   'P 1'
#
loop_
_entity.id
_entity.type
_entity.pdbx_description
1 polymer ?
#
loop_
_entity_poly.entity_id
_entity_poly.type
_entity_poly.pdbx_seq_one_letter_code
_entity_poly.pdbx_strand_id
1 'polypeptide(L)'
;TRQANTLWKQTNRGKRSDRERAREYRKLPRYKATGLRHARKYQAKYPEKLLARQMVQKAVKHGFLIRPAWCQKCHRKPERSLHAHHHKGYHNPLIVRWLCVRCHNKCHQKPKAQEVADER
;
A
#
# COMPACT_ATOMS: atom_id res chain seq x y z
N THR A 1 -17.02 -37.17 -8.31
CA THR A 1 -17.54 -36.91 -9.67
C THR A 1 -17.86 -35.43 -9.86
N ARG A 2 -17.78 -34.88 -11.08
CA ARG A 2 -18.12 -33.46 -11.35
C ARG A 2 -19.51 -33.07 -10.79
N GLN A 3 -20.49 -33.98 -10.86
CA GLN A 3 -21.84 -33.82 -10.30
C GLN A 3 -21.89 -33.50 -8.80
N ALA A 4 -21.05 -34.14 -7.98
CA ALA A 4 -21.02 -33.90 -6.53
C ALA A 4 -20.51 -32.48 -6.18
N ASN A 5 -19.61 -31.93 -6.99
CA ASN A 5 -19.04 -30.60 -6.80
C ASN A 5 -20.05 -29.49 -7.20
N THR A 6 -20.90 -29.78 -8.19
CA THR A 6 -21.99 -28.89 -8.63
C THR A 6 -23.11 -28.82 -7.60
N LEU A 7 -23.51 -29.96 -7.03
CA LEU A 7 -24.53 -30.04 -5.97
C LEU A 7 -24.08 -29.35 -4.68
N TRP A 8 -22.80 -29.47 -4.31
CA TRP A 8 -22.24 -28.76 -3.15
C TRP A 8 -22.35 -27.24 -3.29
N LYS A 9 -22.06 -26.69 -4.47
CA LYS A 9 -22.20 -25.26 -4.79
C LYS A 9 -23.65 -24.76 -4.71
N GLN A 10 -24.64 -25.64 -4.91
CA GLN A 10 -26.07 -25.30 -4.85
C GLN A 10 -26.65 -25.28 -3.43
N THR A 11 -25.91 -25.71 -2.41
CA THR A 11 -26.32 -25.62 -0.99
C THR A 11 -26.12 -24.20 -0.42
N ASN A 12 -26.86 -23.79 0.62
CA ASN A 12 -26.61 -22.50 1.30
C ASN A 12 -25.16 -22.33 1.80
N ARG A 13 -24.45 -23.43 2.08
CA ARG A 13 -23.01 -23.46 2.39
C ARG A 13 -22.12 -23.17 1.18
N GLY A 14 -22.51 -23.63 -0.01
CA GLY A 14 -21.84 -23.36 -1.28
C GLY A 14 -22.21 -22.02 -1.93
N LYS A 15 -23.37 -21.45 -1.57
CA LYS A 15 -23.90 -20.17 -2.08
C LYS A 15 -23.24 -18.91 -1.51
N ARG A 16 -22.54 -19.01 -0.36
CA ARG A 16 -21.78 -17.86 0.16
C ARG A 16 -20.68 -17.53 -0.83
N SER A 17 -20.74 -16.31 -1.38
CA SER A 17 -19.73 -15.84 -2.31
C SER A 17 -18.35 -15.94 -1.66
N ASP A 18 -17.32 -16.26 -2.45
CA ASP A 18 -15.94 -16.29 -1.95
C ASP A 18 -15.55 -14.95 -1.29
N ARG A 19 -16.17 -13.86 -1.72
CA ARG A 19 -16.05 -12.52 -1.11
C ARG A 19 -16.61 -12.47 0.32
N GLU A 20 -17.79 -13.03 0.57
CA GLU A 20 -18.38 -13.08 1.93
C GLU A 20 -17.56 -13.97 2.85
N ARG A 21 -17.17 -15.15 2.37
CA ARG A 21 -16.28 -16.06 3.11
C ARG A 21 -14.97 -15.37 3.48
N ALA A 22 -14.36 -14.63 2.55
CA ALA A 22 -13.15 -13.86 2.81
C ALA A 22 -13.40 -12.72 3.82
N ARG A 23 -14.55 -12.03 3.75
CA ARG A 23 -14.92 -10.98 4.72
C ARG A 23 -15.06 -11.55 6.14
N GLU A 24 -15.72 -12.68 6.30
CA GLU A 24 -15.86 -13.34 7.60
C GLU A 24 -14.55 -13.88 8.13
N TYR A 25 -13.75 -14.51 7.27
CA TYR A 25 -12.42 -15.00 7.63
C TYR A 25 -11.53 -13.89 8.19
N ARG A 26 -11.59 -12.67 7.62
CA ARG A 26 -10.86 -11.50 8.11
C ARG A 26 -11.28 -11.04 9.50
N LYS A 27 -12.48 -11.39 9.97
CA LYS A 27 -12.97 -11.04 11.31
C LYS A 27 -12.42 -11.97 12.40
N LEU A 28 -11.99 -13.19 12.04
CA LEU A 28 -11.51 -14.19 12.99
C LEU A 28 -10.31 -13.67 13.81
N PRO A 29 -10.25 -13.93 15.13
CA PRO A 29 -9.15 -13.47 15.98
C PRO A 29 -7.77 -13.89 15.46
N ARG A 30 -7.63 -15.13 14.98
CA ARG A 30 -6.39 -15.66 14.41
C ARG A 30 -5.89 -14.87 13.18
N TYR A 31 -6.79 -14.36 12.36
CA TYR A 31 -6.45 -13.55 11.20
C TYR A 31 -5.92 -12.19 11.66
N LYS A 32 -6.62 -11.54 12.60
CA LYS A 32 -6.18 -10.28 13.21
C LYS A 32 -4.83 -10.42 13.91
N ALA A 33 -4.64 -11.49 14.69
CA ALA A 33 -3.38 -11.79 15.37
C ALA A 33 -2.21 -11.96 14.40
N THR A 34 -2.45 -12.62 13.26
CA THR A 34 -1.46 -12.75 12.19
C THR A 34 -1.09 -11.39 11.60
N GLY A 35 -2.08 -10.54 11.30
CA GLY A 35 -1.84 -9.17 10.83
C GLY A 35 -1.01 -8.34 11.83
N LEU A 36 -1.34 -8.40 13.12
CA LEU A 36 -0.58 -7.74 14.19
C LEU A 36 0.86 -8.26 14.27
N ARG A 37 1.08 -9.57 14.16
CA ARG A 37 2.42 -10.17 14.14
C ARG A 37 3.25 -9.66 12.96
N HIS A 38 2.67 -9.61 11.76
CA HIS A 38 3.35 -9.06 10.58
C HIS A 38 3.68 -7.57 10.75
N ALA A 39 2.74 -6.80 11.31
CA ALA A 39 2.96 -5.39 11.61
C ALA A 39 4.12 -5.20 12.59
N ARG A 40 4.15 -5.92 13.72
CA ARG A 40 5.24 -5.89 14.70
C ARG A 40 6.58 -6.26 14.08
N LYS A 41 6.63 -7.34 13.30
CA LYS A 41 7.86 -7.76 12.60
C LYS A 41 8.36 -6.68 11.64
N TYR A 42 7.46 -6.03 10.90
CA TYR A 42 7.82 -4.97 9.98
C TYR A 42 8.28 -3.69 10.70
N GLN A 43 7.65 -3.33 11.82
CA GLN A 43 8.07 -2.21 12.68
C GLN A 43 9.46 -2.44 13.27
N ALA A 44 9.73 -3.64 13.79
CA ALA A 44 11.05 -4.01 14.30
C ALA A 44 12.13 -4.01 13.20
N LYS A 45 11.76 -4.43 11.98
CA LYS A 45 12.70 -4.50 10.85
C LYS A 45 13.01 -3.13 10.24
N TYR A 46 12.07 -2.18 10.28
CA TYR A 46 12.20 -0.87 9.62
C TYR A 46 11.70 0.28 10.51
N PRO A 47 12.30 0.50 11.69
CA PRO A 47 11.91 1.55 12.62
C PRO A 47 12.02 2.96 11.99
N GLU A 48 13.05 3.21 11.18
CA GLU A 48 13.29 4.47 10.48
C GLU A 48 12.15 4.83 9.54
N LYS A 49 11.59 3.85 8.82
CA LYS A 49 10.46 4.05 7.91
C LYS A 49 9.18 4.35 8.68
N LEU A 50 8.99 3.73 9.84
CA LEU A 50 7.85 3.99 10.70
C LEU A 50 7.91 5.43 11.23
N LEU A 51 9.04 5.82 11.82
CA LEU A 51 9.26 7.15 12.36
C LEU A 51 9.06 8.22 11.28
N ALA A 52 9.65 8.03 10.09
CA ALA A 52 9.52 9.00 9.01
C ALA A 52 8.06 9.20 8.57
N ARG A 53 7.29 8.11 8.42
CA ARG A 53 5.85 8.19 8.12
C ARG A 53 5.07 8.91 9.21
N GLN A 54 5.38 8.64 10.49
CA GLN A 54 4.72 9.30 11.62
C GLN A 54 5.04 10.80 11.66
N MET A 55 6.29 11.18 11.39
CA MET A 55 6.70 12.58 11.35
C MET A 55 5.99 13.35 10.23
N VAL A 56 5.91 12.79 9.02
CA VAL A 56 5.12 13.38 7.92
C VAL A 56 3.66 13.53 8.32
N GLN A 57 3.04 12.49 8.90
CA GLN A 57 1.63 12.55 9.33
C GLN A 57 1.39 13.65 10.37
N LYS A 58 2.26 13.76 11.37
CA LYS A 58 2.20 14.82 12.38
C LYS A 58 2.39 16.20 11.73
N ALA A 59 3.41 16.37 10.90
CA ALA A 59 3.69 17.65 10.23
C ALA A 59 2.51 18.10 9.35
N VAL A 60 1.87 17.19 8.62
CA VAL A 60 0.65 17.48 7.87
C VAL A 60 -0.51 17.87 8.78
N LYS A 61 -0.73 17.08 9.85
CA LYS A 61 -1.82 17.32 10.80
C LYS A 61 -1.70 18.70 11.47
N HIS A 62 -0.48 19.12 11.78
CA HIS A 62 -0.19 20.40 12.43
C HIS A 62 0.05 21.55 11.44
N GLY A 63 -0.03 21.31 10.12
CA GLY A 63 0.16 22.35 9.10
C GLY A 63 1.61 22.71 8.77
N PHE A 64 2.60 22.13 9.46
CA PHE A 64 4.03 22.32 9.16
C PHE A 64 4.44 21.75 7.78
N LEU A 65 3.67 20.80 7.24
CA LEU A 65 3.92 20.24 5.93
C LEU A 65 2.63 20.24 5.10
N ILE A 66 2.61 21.05 4.05
CA ILE A 66 1.43 21.21 3.21
C ILE A 66 1.42 20.15 2.10
N ARG A 67 0.25 19.52 1.91
CA ARG A 67 -0.02 18.63 0.78
C ARG A 67 -0.43 19.46 -0.43
N PRO A 68 0.28 19.38 -1.57
CA PRO A 68 -0.13 20.07 -2.79
C PRO A 68 -1.40 19.44 -3.37
N ALA A 69 -2.08 20.19 -4.25
CA ALA A 69 -3.27 19.69 -4.94
C ALA A 69 -2.94 18.71 -6.09
N TRP A 70 -1.73 18.78 -6.64
CA TRP A 70 -1.30 17.99 -7.80
C TRP A 70 -0.10 17.08 -7.47
N CYS A 71 -0.03 15.95 -8.17
CA CYS A 71 1.12 15.05 -8.08
C CYS A 71 2.40 15.72 -8.58
N GLN A 72 3.47 15.72 -7.79
CA GLN A 72 4.76 16.33 -8.16
C GLN A 72 5.58 15.54 -9.19
N LYS A 73 5.07 14.40 -9.68
CA LYS A 73 5.72 13.61 -10.76
C LYS A 73 4.98 13.68 -12.08
N CYS A 74 3.66 13.55 -12.07
CA CYS A 74 2.87 13.54 -13.30
C CYS A 74 1.99 14.79 -13.48
N HIS A 75 2.03 15.73 -12.54
CA HIS A 75 1.30 17.00 -12.54
C HIS A 75 -0.23 16.89 -12.71
N ARG A 76 -0.79 15.68 -12.52
CA ARG A 76 -2.24 15.45 -12.56
C ARG A 76 -2.86 15.55 -11.18
N LYS A 77 -4.10 16.02 -11.15
CA LYS A 77 -4.96 15.95 -9.96
C LYS A 77 -5.15 14.48 -9.59
N PRO A 78 -4.87 14.09 -8.35
CA PRO A 78 -4.93 12.69 -7.97
C PRO A 78 -6.39 12.29 -7.71
N GLU A 79 -6.76 11.07 -8.13
CA GLU A 79 -8.09 10.49 -7.87
C GLU A 79 -8.33 10.21 -6.38
N ARG A 80 -7.24 10.04 -5.63
CA ARG A 80 -7.21 9.83 -4.17
C ARG A 80 -6.16 10.74 -3.55
N SER A 81 -6.02 10.77 -2.22
CA SER A 81 -4.98 11.58 -1.57
C SER A 81 -3.56 11.25 -2.07
N LEU A 82 -2.69 12.27 -2.14
CA LEU A 82 -1.28 12.09 -2.45
C LEU A 82 -0.55 11.34 -1.33
N HIS A 83 0.40 10.50 -1.70
CA HIS A 83 1.27 9.77 -0.79
C HIS A 83 2.62 10.48 -0.69
N ALA A 84 3.18 10.54 0.50
CA ALA A 84 4.53 11.04 0.73
C ALA A 84 5.56 9.98 0.32
N HIS A 85 6.41 10.33 -0.64
CA HIS A 85 7.51 9.50 -1.12
C HIS A 85 8.84 10.04 -0.59
N HIS A 86 9.52 9.23 0.23
CA HIS A 86 10.83 9.54 0.81
C HIS A 86 11.95 9.27 -0.21
N HIS A 87 12.16 10.22 -1.13
CA HIS A 87 13.14 10.06 -2.22
C HIS A 87 14.60 10.31 -1.80
N LYS A 88 14.84 10.96 -0.65
CA LYS A 88 16.17 11.13 -0.05
C LYS A 88 16.45 10.14 1.09
N GLY A 89 15.73 9.01 1.11
CA GLY A 89 15.76 8.08 2.23
C GLY A 89 14.99 8.58 3.45
N TYR A 90 15.16 7.89 4.58
CA TYR A 90 14.33 8.08 5.78
C TYR A 90 14.99 8.93 6.88
N HIS A 91 16.26 9.35 6.68
CA HIS A 91 16.97 10.23 7.61
C HIS A 91 16.47 11.68 7.60
N ASN A 92 15.85 12.10 6.49
CA ASN A 92 15.23 13.41 6.32
C ASN A 92 13.72 13.25 6.12
N PRO A 93 12.97 12.95 7.20
CA PRO A 93 11.61 12.43 7.09
C PRO A 93 10.61 13.44 6.53
N LEU A 94 10.87 14.74 6.66
CA LEU A 94 9.99 15.79 6.13
C LEU A 94 10.32 16.16 4.67
N ILE A 95 11.45 15.70 4.12
CA ILE A 95 11.80 15.92 2.72
C ILE A 95 11.17 14.80 1.88
N VAL A 96 9.94 15.06 1.43
CA VAL A 96 9.14 14.10 0.67
C VAL A 96 8.64 14.70 -0.64
N ARG A 97 8.39 13.82 -1.62
CA ARG A 97 7.62 14.15 -2.82
C ARG A 97 6.18 13.67 -2.65
N TRP A 98 5.22 14.52 -2.95
CA TRP A 98 3.80 14.19 -2.94
C TRP A 98 3.37 13.58 -4.27
N LEU A 99 3.13 12.27 -4.26
CA LEU A 99 2.87 11.48 -5.47
C LEU A 99 1.49 10.83 -5.42
N CYS A 100 0.81 10.76 -6.57
CA CYS A 100 -0.38 9.91 -6.68
C CYS A 100 0.01 8.43 -6.52
N VAL A 101 -0.94 7.56 -6.17
CA VAL A 101 -0.70 6.13 -5.94
C VAL A 101 0.04 5.46 -7.12
N ARG A 102 -0.35 5.80 -8.36
CA ARG A 102 0.28 5.26 -9.58
C ARG A 102 1.76 5.64 -9.66
N CYS A 103 2.10 6.92 -9.45
CA CYS A 103 3.47 7.42 -9.45
C CYS A 103 4.29 6.87 -8.27
N HIS A 104 3.68 6.79 -7.09
CA HIS A 104 4.32 6.25 -5.89
C HIS A 104 4.72 4.79 -6.08
N ASN A 105 3.83 3.96 -6.62
CA ASN A 105 4.12 2.54 -6.85
C ASN A 105 5.22 2.33 -7.92
N LYS A 106 5.23 3.14 -8.98
CA LYS A 106 6.31 3.11 -9.99
C LYS A 106 7.69 3.40 -9.39
N CYS A 107 7.78 4.19 -8.33
CA CYS A 107 9.05 4.46 -7.65
C CYS A 107 9.56 3.29 -6.79
N HIS A 108 8.71 2.32 -6.45
CA HIS A 108 9.10 1.10 -5.72
C HIS A 108 9.34 -0.10 -6.64
N GLN A 109 9.04 0.04 -7.94
CA GLN A 109 9.37 -0.98 -8.93
C GLN A 109 10.86 -0.90 -9.23
N LYS A 110 11.54 -2.06 -9.24
CA LYS A 110 12.89 -2.12 -9.83
C LYS A 110 12.77 -1.66 -11.29
N PRO A 111 13.74 -0.88 -11.81
CA PRO A 111 13.78 -0.65 -13.26
C PRO A 111 13.76 -2.02 -13.93
N LYS A 112 12.87 -2.19 -14.92
CA LYS A 112 13.03 -3.31 -15.83
C LYS A 112 14.38 -3.10 -16.51
N ALA A 113 15.17 -4.17 -16.63
CA ALA A 113 16.31 -4.15 -17.53
C ALA A 113 15.75 -3.87 -18.93
N GLN A 114 15.81 -2.62 -19.36
CA GLN A 114 15.61 -2.24 -20.74
C GLN A 114 16.95 -1.66 -21.18
N GLU A 115 17.55 -2.47 -22.04
CA GLU A 115 18.61 -2.20 -23.01
C GLU A 115 19.04 -0.74 -23.10
N VAL A 116 20.28 -0.50 -22.70
CA VAL A 116 21.09 0.60 -23.22
C VAL A 116 21.23 0.37 -24.72
N ALA A 117 20.45 1.11 -25.49
CA ALA A 117 20.68 1.33 -26.91
C ALA A 117 20.66 2.84 -27.15
N ASP A 118 21.86 3.33 -27.48
CA ASP A 118 22.12 4.38 -28.46
C ASP A 118 21.64 5.81 -28.14
N GLU A 119 22.59 6.67 -27.80
CA GLU A 119 22.65 8.04 -28.30
C GLU A 119 24.13 8.45 -28.37
N ARG A 120 24.61 8.50 -29.63
CA ARG A 120 25.88 9.08 -30.07
C ARG A 120 25.95 10.58 -29.80
#